data_AF-A0A1J9R0F8-F1
#
_entry.id   AF-A0A1J9R0F8-F1
#
_cell.length_a   1.000
_cell.length_b   1.000
_cell.length_c   1.000
_cell.angle_alpha   90.00
_cell.angle_beta   90.00
_cell.angle_gamma   90.00
#
_symmetry.space_group_name_H-M   'P 1'
#
loop_
_entity.id
_entity.type
_entity.pdbx_description
1 polymer ?
#
loop_
_entity_poly.entity_id
_entity_poly.type
_entity_poly.pdbx_seq_one_letter_code
_entity_poly.pdbx_strand_id
1 'polypeptide(L)'
;MWRVRSPLGVSARSARVWRPSPERDEPLESKRQRFAAWSPRSIRRLFALCASISTSIHPQSENAKPFTMVKFYDSSFSYDYSFPAVTLAYFLRYPNPYSTHVLSTDVIERRFDPDTQELHTVRLHLKRSKLPGAVLKIIPRSLLGASNAGDTQSYILEHSVVNIREGWMDTISQNLEWTGVLSVVERQVFRRPADIFRNNRCEKSAAAHGLLDAGPNETTDVETSVTLHSKIGENIRKRRAARAAADAKAAELEEEQPAKVGFFKSWSTASIQRSIELIGLRRAEKSQPNAKEGMKIVLQRMRQGGLVGVLEGMRQDREKILVGRNDVNDRS
;
A
#
# COMPACT_ATOMS: atom_id res chain seq x y z
N MET A 1 48.87 -16.92 -46.66
CA MET A 1 47.65 -16.18 -47.04
C MET A 1 47.44 -15.10 -45.97
N TRP A 2 48.18 -13.98 -46.04
CA TRP A 2 47.69 -12.63 -46.44
C TRP A 2 46.45 -12.19 -45.63
N ARG A 3 46.35 -11.03 -44.94
CA ARG A 3 47.17 -9.83 -44.81
C ARG A 3 46.58 -8.94 -43.69
N VAL A 4 47.44 -8.17 -43.04
CA VAL A 4 47.18 -7.02 -42.16
C VAL A 4 46.27 -5.95 -42.80
N ARG A 5 45.40 -5.31 -42.00
CA ARG A 5 45.14 -3.84 -42.01
C ARG A 5 44.22 -3.38 -40.87
N SER A 6 44.77 -2.55 -39.98
CA SER A 6 44.06 -1.43 -39.31
C SER A 6 43.86 -0.28 -40.32
N PRO A 7 43.06 0.78 -40.07
CA PRO A 7 43.48 1.86 -39.16
C PRO A 7 42.36 2.73 -38.49
N LEU A 8 42.81 3.68 -37.67
CA LEU A 8 42.15 4.90 -37.14
C LEU A 8 41.24 4.68 -35.91
N GLY A 9 41.40 5.29 -34.74
CA GLY A 9 42.20 6.46 -34.34
C GLY A 9 41.27 7.56 -33.80
N VAL A 10 40.92 7.55 -32.50
CA VAL A 10 40.34 8.73 -31.82
C VAL A 10 40.78 8.80 -30.34
N SER A 11 41.65 9.79 -30.09
CA SER A 11 41.76 10.70 -28.93
C SER A 11 41.32 10.26 -27.54
N ALA A 12 42.30 10.24 -26.64
CA ALA A 12 42.15 10.32 -25.19
C ALA A 12 41.32 11.56 -24.75
N ARG A 13 40.42 11.36 -23.77
CA ARG A 13 39.97 12.41 -22.85
C ARG A 13 40.01 11.87 -21.43
N SER A 14 40.67 12.62 -20.57
CA SER A 14 40.89 12.37 -19.15
C SER A 14 39.58 12.23 -18.38
N ALA A 15 39.34 11.09 -17.75
CA ALA A 15 38.36 10.96 -16.69
C ALA A 15 38.97 11.57 -15.41
N ARG A 16 38.42 12.72 -15.01
CA ARG A 16 38.84 13.49 -13.84
C ARG A 16 38.32 12.78 -12.59
N VAL A 17 39.21 12.19 -11.83
CA VAL A 17 38.93 11.59 -10.50
C VAL A 17 38.46 12.71 -9.57
N TRP A 18 37.24 12.59 -9.05
CA TRP A 18 36.69 13.50 -8.05
C TRP A 18 37.32 13.16 -6.69
N ARG A 19 38.15 14.06 -6.15
CA ARG A 19 38.61 14.01 -4.76
C ARG A 19 37.85 15.07 -3.97
N PRO A 20 37.28 14.75 -2.79
CA PRO A 20 36.70 15.75 -1.91
C PRO A 20 37.81 16.61 -1.29
N SER A 21 37.60 17.93 -1.25
CA SER A 21 38.48 18.89 -0.57
C SER A 21 38.41 18.73 0.96
N PRO A 22 39.51 18.98 1.69
CA PRO A 22 39.50 18.97 3.14
C PRO A 22 38.76 20.21 3.68
N GLU A 23 37.70 19.96 4.44
CA GLU A 23 36.94 20.95 5.19
C GLU A 23 37.80 21.46 6.36
N ARG A 24 37.83 22.78 6.56
CA ARG A 24 38.59 23.44 7.63
C ARG A 24 37.76 23.41 8.91
N ASP A 25 38.26 22.72 9.93
CA ASP A 25 37.71 22.71 11.28
C ASP A 25 37.97 24.04 11.99
N GLU A 26 36.92 24.81 12.24
CA GLU A 26 36.92 25.99 13.12
C GLU A 26 36.42 25.59 14.52
N PRO A 27 37.19 25.82 15.61
CA PRO A 27 36.84 25.34 16.94
C PRO A 27 35.65 26.07 17.59
N LEU A 28 34.82 25.29 18.28
CA LEU A 28 33.51 25.61 18.88
C LEU A 28 33.49 26.67 20.01
N GLU A 29 34.60 27.33 20.30
CA GLU A 29 34.70 28.28 21.43
C GLU A 29 34.28 29.71 21.05
N SER A 30 34.25 30.08 19.75
CA SER A 30 33.96 31.47 19.30
C SER A 30 32.47 31.81 19.15
N LYS A 31 31.56 30.84 19.29
CA LYS A 31 30.10 31.05 19.17
C LYS A 31 29.38 31.36 20.49
N ARG A 32 30.07 31.30 21.64
CA ARG A 32 29.46 31.54 22.96
C ARG A 32 29.58 32.98 23.50
N GLN A 33 30.17 33.91 22.75
CA GLN A 33 30.35 35.31 23.19
C GLN A 33 29.53 36.36 22.42
N ARG A 34 28.46 35.97 21.69
CA ARG A 34 27.64 36.93 20.91
C ARG A 34 26.20 37.13 21.38
N PHE A 35 25.83 36.66 22.58
CA PHE A 35 24.48 36.86 23.13
C PHE A 35 24.46 37.33 24.59
N ALA A 36 25.23 38.38 24.91
CA ALA A 36 25.12 39.06 26.19
C ALA A 36 25.34 40.56 26.01
N ALA A 37 24.30 41.31 25.62
CA ALA A 37 24.25 42.77 25.77
C ALA A 37 22.88 43.39 25.41
N TRP A 38 21.76 43.02 26.04
CA TRP A 38 20.50 43.80 25.92
C TRP A 38 19.98 44.22 27.30
N SER A 39 19.80 45.53 27.49
CA SER A 39 19.50 46.19 28.76
C SER A 39 17.99 46.30 29.06
N PRO A 40 17.58 46.45 30.34
CA PRO A 40 16.22 46.19 30.80
C PRO A 40 15.26 47.39 30.68
N ARG A 41 15.32 48.14 29.56
CA ARG A 41 14.36 49.22 29.25
C ARG A 41 13.44 48.94 28.05
N SER A 42 13.63 47.82 27.35
CA SER A 42 12.83 47.46 26.17
C SER A 42 11.61 46.57 26.46
N ILE A 43 11.38 46.16 27.72
CA ILE A 43 10.31 45.21 28.09
C ILE A 43 8.99 45.90 28.51
N ARG A 44 8.94 47.23 28.59
CA ARG A 44 7.73 47.98 29.03
C ARG A 44 6.91 48.66 27.92
N ARG A 45 7.23 48.45 26.63
CA ARG A 45 6.44 49.00 25.50
C ARG A 45 5.65 47.97 24.68
N LEU A 46 5.76 46.67 24.98
CA LEU A 46 4.98 45.62 24.30
C LEU A 46 3.72 45.20 25.07
N PHE A 47 3.53 45.66 26.31
CA PHE A 47 2.37 45.33 27.15
C PHE A 47 1.21 46.34 27.08
N ALA A 48 1.32 47.39 26.26
CA ALA A 48 0.31 48.46 26.15
C ALA A 48 -0.40 48.52 24.79
N LEU A 49 -0.39 47.42 24.03
CA LEU A 49 -1.14 47.28 22.77
C LEU A 49 -2.07 46.04 22.79
N CYS A 50 -2.58 45.67 23.97
CA CYS A 50 -3.42 44.49 24.17
C CYS A 50 -4.83 44.84 24.74
N ALA A 51 -5.21 46.11 24.74
CA ALA A 51 -6.48 46.59 25.30
C ALA A 51 -7.16 47.60 24.38
N SER A 52 -7.45 47.21 23.13
CA SER A 52 -8.45 47.83 22.26
C SER A 52 -8.58 46.98 20.99
N ILE A 53 -9.59 46.11 21.00
CA ILE A 53 -10.40 45.60 19.88
C ILE A 53 -11.12 44.39 20.51
N SER A 54 -12.21 44.70 21.20
CA SER A 54 -13.17 43.71 21.68
C SER A 54 -14.44 43.96 20.90
N THR A 55 -14.54 43.35 19.72
CA THR A 55 -15.81 43.20 19.00
C THR A 55 -15.71 42.11 17.94
N SER A 56 -16.57 41.10 18.11
CA SER A 56 -17.01 40.14 17.09
C SER A 56 -15.95 39.20 16.49
N ILE A 57 -15.67 38.11 17.21
CA ILE A 57 -15.17 36.88 16.59
C ILE A 57 -16.31 35.86 16.69
N HIS A 58 -17.07 35.72 15.60
CA HIS A 58 -17.84 34.53 15.34
C HIS A 58 -16.90 33.31 15.43
N PRO A 59 -17.25 32.23 16.17
CA PRO A 59 -16.50 30.99 16.06
C PRO A 59 -16.75 30.40 14.68
N GLN A 60 -15.82 30.63 13.75
CA GLN A 60 -15.81 29.91 12.49
C GLN A 60 -15.49 28.45 12.76
N SER A 61 -16.52 27.62 12.51
CA SER A 61 -16.42 26.32 11.85
C SER A 61 -15.25 25.44 12.33
N GLU A 62 -15.47 24.80 13.47
CA GLU A 62 -14.75 23.60 13.87
C GLU A 62 -14.83 22.55 12.75
N ASN A 63 -13.67 22.28 12.13
CA ASN A 63 -13.31 21.02 11.49
C ASN A 63 -14.46 20.26 10.81
N ALA A 64 -14.79 20.64 9.57
CA ALA A 64 -15.31 19.66 8.63
C ALA A 64 -14.19 18.67 8.30
N LYS A 65 -13.93 17.72 9.23
CA LYS A 65 -13.26 16.46 8.86
C LYS A 65 -14.07 15.93 7.67
N PRO A 66 -13.49 15.74 6.47
CA PRO A 66 -14.20 14.98 5.47
C PRO A 66 -14.41 13.62 6.11
N PHE A 67 -15.65 13.31 6.47
CA PHE A 67 -16.06 11.97 6.83
C PHE A 67 -15.89 11.15 5.55
N THR A 68 -14.66 10.72 5.29
CA THR A 68 -14.39 9.61 4.38
C THR A 68 -15.20 8.47 4.95
N MET A 69 -16.24 8.03 4.24
CA MET A 69 -16.98 6.86 4.69
C MET A 69 -16.03 5.67 4.54
N VAL A 70 -15.58 5.15 5.69
CA VAL A 70 -14.62 4.06 5.77
C VAL A 70 -15.34 2.83 6.30
N LYS A 71 -15.28 1.72 5.57
CA LYS A 71 -15.66 0.41 6.09
C LYS A 71 -14.42 -0.38 6.43
N PHE A 72 -14.50 -1.09 7.55
CA PHE A 72 -13.42 -1.92 8.07
C PHE A 72 -13.86 -3.37 8.13
N TYR A 73 -12.97 -4.26 7.72
CA TYR A 73 -13.04 -5.69 8.02
C TYR A 73 -11.80 -6.03 8.84
N ASP A 74 -11.97 -6.83 9.89
CA ASP A 74 -10.88 -7.28 10.75
C ASP A 74 -10.96 -8.80 10.93
N SER A 75 -9.81 -9.46 10.96
CA SER A 75 -9.71 -10.88 11.27
C SER A 75 -8.36 -11.21 11.88
N SER A 76 -8.38 -11.93 12.99
CA SER A 76 -7.20 -12.57 13.57
C SER A 76 -7.14 -14.07 13.20
N PHE A 77 -5.92 -14.60 13.09
CA PHE A 77 -5.66 -16.01 12.84
C PHE A 77 -4.24 -16.38 13.29
N SER A 78 -4.02 -17.60 13.75
CA SER A 78 -2.69 -18.09 14.13
C SER A 78 -2.29 -19.29 13.27
N TYR A 79 -1.07 -19.26 12.74
CA TYR A 79 -0.46 -20.38 12.02
C TYR A 79 0.35 -21.24 12.99
N ASP A 80 0.20 -22.56 12.94
CA ASP A 80 1.02 -23.54 13.68
C ASP A 80 2.38 -23.76 12.99
N TYR A 81 3.08 -22.66 12.74
CA TYR A 81 4.38 -22.59 12.06
C TYR A 81 5.21 -21.45 12.66
N SER A 82 6.53 -21.61 12.60
CA SER A 82 7.47 -20.60 13.06
C SER A 82 7.39 -19.31 12.23
N PHE A 83 7.69 -18.17 12.86
CA PHE A 83 7.67 -16.86 12.19
C PHE A 83 8.52 -16.81 10.91
N PRO A 84 9.76 -17.36 10.86
CA PRO A 84 10.53 -17.42 9.63
C PRO A 84 9.86 -18.25 8.52
N ALA A 85 9.23 -19.37 8.89
CA ALA A 85 8.50 -20.21 7.96
C ALA A 85 7.30 -19.46 7.35
N VAL A 86 6.49 -18.79 8.19
CA VAL A 86 5.34 -17.99 7.73
C VAL A 86 5.78 -16.81 6.87
N THR A 87 6.87 -16.14 7.24
CA THR A 87 7.44 -15.03 6.47
C THR A 87 7.93 -15.50 5.09
N LEU A 88 8.65 -16.62 5.03
CA LEU A 88 9.11 -17.18 3.76
C LEU A 88 7.93 -17.62 2.88
N ALA A 89 6.96 -18.32 3.47
CA ALA A 89 5.74 -18.73 2.78
C ALA A 89 4.97 -17.53 2.24
N TYR A 90 4.95 -16.40 2.95
CA TYR A 90 4.31 -15.17 2.49
C TYR A 90 4.91 -14.62 1.20
N PHE A 91 6.23 -14.68 1.07
CA PHE A 91 6.91 -14.26 -0.16
C PHE A 91 6.72 -15.27 -1.31
N LEU A 92 6.55 -16.56 -0.99
CA LEU A 92 6.35 -17.65 -1.94
C LEU A 92 4.87 -18.01 -2.20
N ARG A 93 3.92 -17.23 -1.68
CA ARG A 93 2.51 -17.62 -1.67
C ARG A 93 1.87 -17.73 -3.05
N TYR A 94 2.48 -17.18 -4.10
CA TYR A 94 1.94 -17.25 -5.46
C TYR A 94 2.93 -17.92 -6.42
N PRO A 95 2.47 -18.82 -7.29
CA PRO A 95 1.08 -19.23 -7.51
C PRO A 95 0.55 -20.23 -6.46
N ASN A 96 -0.77 -20.25 -6.24
CA ASN A 96 -1.47 -21.27 -5.45
C ASN A 96 -2.91 -21.51 -5.98
N PRO A 97 -3.57 -22.64 -5.66
CA PRO A 97 -4.90 -22.99 -6.18
C PRO A 97 -6.03 -22.05 -5.76
N TYR A 98 -5.89 -21.35 -4.63
CA TYR A 98 -6.90 -20.42 -4.11
C TYR A 98 -6.76 -19.00 -4.67
N SER A 99 -5.68 -18.72 -5.41
CA SER A 99 -5.32 -17.39 -5.91
C SER A 99 -5.05 -17.38 -7.42
N THR A 100 -5.84 -18.14 -8.20
CA THR A 100 -5.70 -18.25 -9.66
C THR A 100 -5.86 -16.93 -10.41
N HIS A 101 -6.40 -15.90 -9.77
CA HIS A 101 -6.56 -14.58 -10.37
C HIS A 101 -5.25 -13.77 -10.43
N VAL A 102 -4.22 -14.14 -9.64
CA VAL A 102 -2.92 -13.49 -9.69
C VAL A 102 -2.14 -14.01 -10.90
N LEU A 103 -1.74 -13.10 -11.80
CA LEU A 103 -1.05 -13.42 -13.06
C LEU A 103 0.47 -13.33 -12.92
N SER A 104 0.96 -12.25 -12.30
CA SER A 104 2.38 -12.03 -12.05
C SER A 104 2.59 -11.37 -10.69
N THR A 105 3.81 -11.48 -10.20
CA THR A 105 4.28 -10.85 -8.95
C THR A 105 5.74 -10.50 -9.15
N ASP A 106 6.03 -9.21 -9.07
CA ASP A 106 7.35 -8.66 -9.38
C ASP A 106 7.87 -7.86 -8.19
N VAL A 107 9.16 -7.99 -7.87
CA VAL A 107 9.81 -7.17 -6.84
C VAL A 107 10.33 -5.90 -7.50
N ILE A 108 9.80 -4.75 -7.08
CA ILE A 108 10.18 -3.45 -7.62
C ILE A 108 11.40 -2.90 -6.88
N GLU A 109 11.39 -3.02 -5.55
CA GLU A 109 12.46 -2.54 -4.69
C GLU A 109 12.63 -3.50 -3.52
N ARG A 110 13.88 -3.71 -3.13
CA ARG A 110 14.21 -4.37 -1.87
C ARG A 110 15.42 -3.70 -1.26
N ARG A 111 15.29 -3.24 -0.02
CA ARG A 111 16.38 -2.62 0.74
C ARG A 111 16.44 -3.23 2.14
N PHE A 112 17.65 -3.42 2.64
CA PHE A 112 17.91 -3.83 4.00
C PHE A 112 18.52 -2.67 4.76
N ASP A 113 17.92 -2.31 5.89
CA ASP A 113 18.47 -1.31 6.80
C ASP A 113 19.27 -2.01 7.90
N PRO A 114 20.60 -1.85 7.95
CA PRO A 114 21.44 -2.51 8.94
C PRO A 114 21.25 -1.96 10.35
N ASP A 115 20.81 -0.71 10.52
CA ASP A 115 20.67 -0.07 11.83
C ASP A 115 19.42 -0.58 12.54
N THR A 116 18.28 -0.60 11.82
CA THR A 116 17.00 -1.11 12.33
C THR A 116 16.84 -2.63 12.19
N GLN A 117 17.68 -3.27 11.38
CA GLN A 117 17.59 -4.70 11.02
C GLN A 117 16.28 -5.04 10.28
N GLU A 118 15.79 -4.10 9.48
CA GLU A 118 14.54 -4.23 8.74
C GLU A 118 14.77 -4.50 7.25
N LEU A 119 14.05 -5.48 6.72
CA LEU A 119 13.96 -5.74 5.28
C LEU A 119 12.69 -5.10 4.74
N HIS A 120 12.86 -4.07 3.91
CA HIS A 120 11.78 -3.41 3.20
C HIS A 120 11.70 -4.00 1.79
N THR A 121 10.53 -4.48 1.38
CA THR A 121 10.28 -5.00 0.04
C THR A 121 9.01 -4.40 -0.54
N VAL A 122 9.11 -3.82 -1.73
CA VAL A 122 7.98 -3.35 -2.55
C VAL A 122 7.75 -4.36 -3.67
N ARG A 123 6.53 -4.90 -3.75
CA ARG A 123 6.10 -5.80 -4.82
C ARG A 123 4.92 -5.23 -5.60
N LEU A 124 4.86 -5.57 -6.88
CA LEU A 124 3.73 -5.29 -7.75
C LEU A 124 3.07 -6.61 -8.15
N HIS A 125 1.77 -6.72 -7.88
CA HIS A 125 0.98 -7.88 -8.29
C HIS A 125 0.02 -7.48 -9.40
N LEU A 126 0.06 -8.22 -10.51
CA LEU A 126 -0.94 -8.12 -11.56
C LEU A 126 -2.02 -9.17 -11.30
N LYS A 127 -3.27 -8.74 -11.17
CA LYS A 127 -4.41 -9.64 -11.00
C LYS A 127 -5.49 -9.43 -12.05
N ARG A 128 -6.20 -10.50 -12.39
CA ARG A 128 -7.44 -10.44 -13.16
C ARG A 128 -8.56 -9.85 -12.29
N SER A 129 -9.28 -8.89 -12.83
CA SER A 129 -10.47 -8.32 -12.24
C SER A 129 -11.64 -8.40 -13.21
N LYS A 130 -12.82 -8.70 -12.67
CA LYS A 130 -14.08 -8.46 -13.35
C LYS A 130 -14.72 -7.24 -12.71
N LEU A 131 -15.09 -6.28 -13.53
CA LEU A 131 -15.77 -5.10 -13.05
C LEU A 131 -17.22 -5.46 -12.69
N PRO A 132 -17.76 -4.95 -11.57
CA PRO A 132 -19.16 -5.14 -11.25
C PRO A 132 -20.02 -4.57 -12.39
N GLY A 133 -21.08 -5.28 -12.79
CA GLY A 133 -21.97 -4.83 -13.87
C GLY A 133 -22.58 -3.44 -13.65
N ALA A 134 -22.73 -3.01 -12.39
CA ALA A 134 -23.15 -1.65 -12.04
C ALA A 134 -22.12 -0.58 -12.46
N VAL A 135 -20.82 -0.88 -12.37
CA VAL A 135 -19.74 0.04 -12.79
C VAL A 135 -19.67 0.13 -14.31
N LEU A 136 -19.84 -0.99 -15.02
CA LEU A 136 -19.91 -1.03 -16.49
C LEU A 136 -21.09 -0.25 -17.07
N LYS A 137 -22.18 -0.07 -16.30
CA LYS A 137 -23.33 0.77 -16.71
C LYS A 137 -23.08 2.26 -16.52
N ILE A 138 -22.12 2.64 -15.68
CA ILE A 138 -21.85 4.03 -15.30
C ILE A 138 -20.64 4.59 -16.05
N ILE A 139 -19.68 3.73 -16.42
CA ILE A 139 -18.41 4.14 -17.05
C ILE A 139 -18.40 3.68 -18.52
N PRO A 140 -18.13 4.57 -19.50
CA PRO A 140 -18.07 4.19 -20.91
C PRO A 140 -16.94 3.19 -21.17
N ARG A 141 -17.26 2.10 -21.88
CA ARG A 141 -16.33 0.98 -22.19
C ARG A 141 -15.03 1.41 -22.89
N SER A 142 -15.04 2.54 -23.60
CA SER A 142 -13.87 3.11 -24.27
C SER A 142 -12.78 3.62 -23.32
N LEU A 143 -13.14 3.99 -22.09
CA LEU A 143 -12.17 4.42 -21.05
C LEU A 143 -11.67 3.25 -20.18
N LEU A 144 -12.22 2.06 -20.38
CA LEU A 144 -12.10 0.94 -19.46
C LEU A 144 -10.97 -0.04 -19.80
N GLY A 145 -10.29 0.12 -20.95
CA GLY A 145 -9.27 -0.84 -21.41
C GLY A 145 -9.77 -2.30 -21.42
N ALA A 146 -11.09 -2.48 -21.38
CA ALA A 146 -11.73 -3.76 -21.18
C ALA A 146 -11.82 -4.47 -22.52
N SER A 147 -11.44 -5.75 -22.53
CA SER A 147 -11.68 -6.59 -23.70
C SER A 147 -13.18 -6.68 -24.00
N ASN A 148 -13.56 -7.05 -25.23
CA ASN A 148 -14.95 -7.28 -25.60
C ASN A 148 -15.67 -8.30 -24.68
N ALA A 149 -14.91 -9.12 -23.95
CA ALA A 149 -15.38 -10.09 -22.97
C ALA A 149 -15.57 -9.54 -21.53
N GLY A 150 -15.20 -8.28 -21.25
CA GLY A 150 -15.36 -7.65 -19.93
C GLY A 150 -14.30 -8.05 -18.88
N ASP A 151 -13.24 -8.74 -19.30
CA ASP A 151 -12.09 -9.02 -18.46
C ASP A 151 -11.20 -7.79 -18.38
N THR A 152 -10.83 -7.44 -17.15
CA THR A 152 -9.90 -6.35 -16.84
C THR A 152 -8.73 -6.90 -16.04
N GLN A 153 -7.63 -6.17 -16.04
CA GLN A 153 -6.51 -6.43 -15.16
C GLN A 153 -6.39 -5.28 -14.17
N SER A 154 -5.79 -5.55 -13.02
CA SER A 154 -5.61 -4.56 -11.96
C SER A 154 -4.28 -4.77 -11.28
N TYR A 155 -3.58 -3.67 -11.03
CA TYR A 155 -2.32 -3.65 -10.30
C TYR A 155 -2.53 -3.40 -8.79
N ILE A 156 -1.88 -4.23 -7.97
CA ILE A 156 -1.82 -4.07 -6.51
C ILE A 156 -0.37 -3.84 -6.10
N LEU A 157 -0.13 -2.76 -5.37
CA LEU A 157 1.16 -2.47 -4.75
C LEU A 157 1.17 -3.06 -3.34
N GLU A 158 2.15 -3.90 -3.05
CA GLU A 158 2.41 -4.45 -1.72
C GLU A 158 3.72 -3.85 -1.19
N HIS A 159 3.69 -3.31 0.02
CA HIS A 159 4.87 -2.94 0.79
C HIS A 159 4.94 -3.84 2.01
N SER A 160 6.11 -4.41 2.28
CA SER A 160 6.36 -5.26 3.45
C SER A 160 7.60 -4.80 4.18
N VAL A 161 7.53 -4.80 5.50
CA VAL A 161 8.65 -4.55 6.42
C VAL A 161 8.79 -5.76 7.31
N VAL A 162 9.96 -6.38 7.33
CA VAL A 162 10.24 -7.56 8.14
C VAL A 162 11.36 -7.22 9.11
N ASN A 163 11.09 -7.37 10.41
CA ASN A 163 12.11 -7.31 11.45
C ASN A 163 12.34 -8.72 12.01
N ILE A 164 13.46 -9.33 11.60
CA ILE A 164 13.79 -10.71 11.99
C ILE A 164 14.17 -10.79 13.47
N ARG A 165 14.80 -9.74 14.01
CA ARG A 165 15.27 -9.69 15.40
C ARG A 165 14.09 -9.65 16.36
N GLU A 166 13.15 -8.75 16.10
CA GLU A 166 11.96 -8.59 16.93
C GLU A 166 10.87 -9.62 16.60
N GLY A 167 10.94 -10.26 15.44
CA GLY A 167 10.02 -11.35 15.07
C GLY A 167 8.64 -10.85 14.64
N TRP A 168 8.59 -9.76 13.87
CA TRP A 168 7.37 -9.24 13.28
C TRP A 168 7.53 -8.87 11.81
N MET A 169 6.42 -8.90 11.09
CA MET A 169 6.32 -8.45 9.71
C MET A 169 5.03 -7.65 9.53
N ASP A 170 5.12 -6.45 8.97
CA ASP A 170 3.97 -5.60 8.62
C ASP A 170 3.87 -5.50 7.11
N THR A 171 2.68 -5.72 6.57
CA THR A 171 2.44 -5.72 5.12
C THR A 171 1.24 -4.86 4.79
N ILE A 172 1.36 -4.05 3.76
CA ILE A 172 0.31 -3.14 3.29
C ILE A 172 0.13 -3.37 1.79
N SER A 173 -1.06 -3.82 1.40
CA SER A 173 -1.47 -4.01 0.01
C SER A 173 -2.53 -2.99 -0.39
N GLN A 174 -2.33 -2.30 -1.50
CA GLN A 174 -3.26 -1.30 -2.00
C GLN A 174 -3.45 -1.36 -3.51
N ASN A 175 -4.65 -1.05 -3.99
CA ASN A 175 -4.91 -0.94 -5.43
C ASN A 175 -4.34 0.37 -6.01
N LEU A 176 -3.66 0.27 -7.15
CA LEU A 176 -3.16 1.44 -7.88
C LEU A 176 -4.22 2.06 -8.81
N GLU A 177 -5.10 1.22 -9.35
CA GLU A 177 -6.15 1.65 -10.26
C GLU A 177 -7.46 1.96 -9.53
N TRP A 178 -8.31 2.80 -10.14
CA TRP A 178 -9.67 3.09 -9.64
C TRP A 178 -9.73 3.70 -8.23
N THR A 179 -8.64 4.28 -7.74
CA THR A 179 -8.56 4.92 -6.41
C THR A 179 -9.53 6.10 -6.25
N GLY A 180 -9.96 6.73 -7.36
CA GLY A 180 -11.01 7.75 -7.38
C GLY A 180 -12.43 7.22 -7.17
N VAL A 181 -12.62 5.90 -7.27
CA VAL A 181 -13.89 5.19 -7.07
C VAL A 181 -13.88 4.48 -5.72
N LEU A 182 -12.91 3.57 -5.53
CA LEU A 182 -12.72 2.81 -4.30
C LEU A 182 -11.22 2.55 -4.09
N SER A 183 -10.69 3.01 -2.96
CA SER A 183 -9.37 2.64 -2.48
C SER A 183 -9.54 1.55 -1.42
N VAL A 184 -8.85 0.44 -1.62
CA VAL A 184 -8.82 -0.73 -0.76
C VAL A 184 -7.40 -0.82 -0.23
N VAL A 185 -7.25 -0.71 1.09
CA VAL A 185 -5.97 -0.86 1.79
C VAL A 185 -6.11 -2.04 2.73
N GLU A 186 -5.40 -3.11 2.44
CA GLU A 186 -5.29 -4.29 3.30
C GLU A 186 -3.97 -4.23 4.04
N ARG A 187 -4.02 -4.32 5.37
CA ARG A 187 -2.84 -4.42 6.23
C ARG A 187 -2.85 -5.75 6.94
N GLN A 188 -1.72 -6.45 6.94
CA GLN A 188 -1.54 -7.68 7.71
C GLN A 188 -0.29 -7.58 8.56
N VAL A 189 -0.45 -7.83 9.86
CA VAL A 189 0.63 -7.79 10.86
C VAL A 189 0.85 -9.21 11.36
N PHE A 190 2.03 -9.74 11.10
CA PHE A 190 2.48 -11.06 11.54
C PHE A 190 3.40 -10.88 12.75
N ARG A 191 3.15 -11.61 13.83
CA ARG A 191 3.96 -11.54 15.05
C ARG A 191 4.22 -12.92 15.64
N ARG A 192 5.43 -13.11 16.15
CA ARG A 192 5.72 -14.22 17.04
C ARG A 192 5.05 -13.96 18.40
N PRO A 193 4.37 -14.94 19.02
CA PRO A 193 3.84 -14.82 20.37
C PRO A 193 4.94 -14.46 21.37
N ALA A 194 4.67 -13.50 22.25
CA ALA A 194 5.64 -12.94 23.19
C ALA A 194 6.19 -13.96 24.21
N ASP A 195 5.46 -15.05 24.47
CA ASP A 195 5.77 -16.02 25.51
C ASP A 195 7.06 -16.83 25.27
N ILE A 196 7.58 -16.85 24.03
CA ILE A 196 8.80 -17.60 23.67
C ILE A 196 10.09 -16.90 24.17
N PHE A 197 10.04 -15.60 24.48
CA PHE A 197 11.20 -14.80 24.88
C PHE A 197 11.63 -14.97 26.34
N ARG A 198 10.80 -15.57 27.21
CA ARG A 198 11.07 -15.56 28.65
C ARG A 198 12.08 -16.59 29.16
N ASN A 199 12.32 -17.72 28.48
CA ASN A 199 12.99 -18.85 29.16
C ASN A 199 14.41 -19.26 28.73
N ASN A 200 14.87 -19.19 27.47
CA ASN A 200 16.14 -19.88 27.10
C ASN A 200 17.09 -19.02 26.24
N ARG A 201 18.05 -18.35 26.90
CA ARG A 201 19.16 -17.59 26.28
C ARG A 201 20.43 -18.45 26.21
N CYS A 202 20.64 -19.19 25.11
CA CYS A 202 21.98 -19.41 24.50
C CYS A 202 21.93 -20.38 23.29
N GLU A 203 21.02 -21.35 23.24
CA GLU A 203 20.94 -22.34 22.14
C GLU A 203 20.10 -21.85 20.94
N LYS A 204 19.27 -20.83 21.13
CA LYS A 204 18.30 -20.34 20.14
C LYS A 204 18.91 -19.56 18.98
N SER A 205 20.19 -19.18 18.97
CA SER A 205 20.73 -18.38 17.87
C SER A 205 20.85 -19.18 16.56
N ALA A 206 21.17 -20.48 16.61
CA ALA A 206 21.21 -21.34 15.42
C ALA A 206 19.80 -21.73 14.93
N ALA A 207 18.86 -21.95 15.85
CA ALA A 207 17.45 -22.21 15.53
C ALA A 207 16.70 -20.94 15.06
N ALA A 208 17.04 -19.76 15.60
CA ALA A 208 16.51 -18.47 15.17
C ALA A 208 16.99 -18.05 13.77
N HIS A 209 18.11 -18.61 13.31
CA HIS A 209 18.59 -18.53 11.92
C HIS A 209 18.08 -19.68 11.02
N GLY A 210 17.18 -20.54 11.52
CA GLY A 210 16.47 -21.55 10.71
C GLY A 210 17.31 -22.76 10.31
N LEU A 211 18.39 -23.08 11.04
CA LEU A 211 19.31 -24.18 10.71
C LEU A 211 19.00 -25.50 11.45
N LEU A 212 18.13 -25.49 12.48
CA LEU A 212 17.73 -26.68 13.24
C LEU A 212 16.22 -26.69 13.51
N ASP A 213 15.67 -27.90 13.68
CA ASP A 213 14.24 -28.21 13.79
C ASP A 213 13.47 -27.27 14.71
N ALA A 214 12.29 -26.86 14.22
CA ALA A 214 11.33 -26.07 14.98
C ALA A 214 11.07 -26.74 16.34
N GLY A 215 11.31 -26.01 17.43
CA GLY A 215 10.89 -26.46 18.74
C GLY A 215 9.38 -26.80 18.70
N PRO A 216 8.94 -27.81 19.45
CA PRO A 216 7.53 -28.22 19.43
C PRO A 216 6.67 -27.02 19.87
N ASN A 217 5.76 -26.59 18.98
CA ASN A 217 4.73 -25.56 19.18
C ASN A 217 5.13 -24.09 18.97
N GLU A 218 5.98 -23.75 17.99
CA GLU A 218 6.05 -22.36 17.52
C GLU A 218 4.82 -22.00 16.66
N THR A 219 4.10 -20.96 17.08
CA THR A 219 2.99 -20.37 16.32
C THR A 219 3.34 -18.96 15.84
N THR A 220 2.60 -18.46 14.85
CA THR A 220 2.69 -17.07 14.37
C THR A 220 1.30 -16.48 14.28
N ASP A 221 1.06 -15.41 15.02
CA ASP A 221 -0.21 -14.70 15.04
C ASP A 221 -0.26 -13.70 13.88
N VAL A 222 -1.44 -13.58 13.27
CA VAL A 222 -1.69 -12.72 12.12
C VAL A 222 -2.96 -11.92 12.36
N GLU A 223 -2.83 -10.61 12.29
CA GLU A 223 -3.93 -9.65 12.35
C GLU A 223 -4.10 -9.03 10.97
N THR A 224 -5.27 -9.19 10.37
CA THR A 224 -5.60 -8.64 9.06
C THR A 224 -6.70 -7.61 9.18
N SER A 225 -6.42 -6.38 8.72
CA SER A 225 -7.40 -5.31 8.62
C SER A 225 -7.53 -4.85 7.18
N VAL A 226 -8.77 -4.68 6.70
CA VAL A 226 -9.06 -4.17 5.35
C VAL A 226 -9.87 -2.90 5.49
N THR A 227 -9.34 -1.81 4.94
CA THR A 227 -9.93 -0.48 4.97
C THR A 227 -10.39 -0.09 3.57
N LEU A 228 -11.67 0.28 3.47
CA LEU A 228 -12.33 0.63 2.22
C LEU A 228 -12.68 2.12 2.23
N HIS A 229 -12.05 2.91 1.37
CA HIS A 229 -12.34 4.33 1.18
C HIS A 229 -13.07 4.56 -0.14
N SER A 230 -14.35 4.92 -0.11
CA SER A 230 -15.06 5.34 -1.32
C SER A 230 -14.95 6.84 -1.54
N LYS A 231 -14.44 7.26 -2.71
CA LYS A 231 -14.26 8.69 -3.06
C LYS A 231 -15.33 9.24 -4.00
N ILE A 232 -16.32 8.42 -4.38
CA ILE A 232 -17.36 8.80 -5.36
C ILE A 232 -18.28 9.89 -4.82
N GLY A 233 -18.74 9.74 -3.57
CA GLY A 233 -19.59 10.73 -2.92
C GLY A 233 -18.89 12.07 -2.71
N GLU A 234 -17.61 12.03 -2.38
CA GLU A 234 -16.79 13.23 -2.17
C GLU A 234 -16.51 13.98 -3.47
N ASN A 235 -16.12 13.29 -4.54
CA ASN A 235 -15.83 13.92 -5.83
C ASN A 235 -17.08 14.58 -6.44
N ILE A 236 -18.26 13.98 -6.24
CA ILE A 236 -19.53 14.57 -6.68
C ILE A 236 -19.94 15.74 -5.77
N ARG A 237 -19.74 15.65 -4.44
CA ARG A 237 -19.96 16.80 -3.53
C ARG A 237 -19.02 17.95 -3.84
N LYS A 238 -17.73 17.71 -4.09
CA LYS A 238 -16.75 18.72 -4.52
C LYS A 238 -17.16 19.37 -5.83
N ARG A 239 -17.60 18.58 -6.83
CA ARG A 239 -18.13 19.12 -8.09
C ARG A 239 -19.43 19.92 -7.90
N ARG A 240 -20.35 19.48 -7.02
CA ARG A 240 -21.58 20.22 -6.71
C ARG A 240 -21.29 21.51 -5.94
N ALA A 241 -20.37 21.49 -4.98
CA ALA A 241 -19.94 22.66 -4.23
C ALA A 241 -19.20 23.66 -5.13
N ALA A 242 -18.31 23.19 -6.01
CA ALA A 242 -17.62 24.03 -7.00
C ALA A 242 -18.60 24.62 -8.02
N ARG A 243 -19.60 23.84 -8.45
CA ARG A 243 -20.66 24.32 -9.34
C ARG A 243 -21.60 25.31 -8.64
N ALA A 244 -22.00 25.04 -7.40
CA ALA A 244 -22.79 25.98 -6.61
C ALA A 244 -22.03 27.27 -6.31
N ALA A 245 -20.71 27.20 -6.07
CA ALA A 245 -19.86 28.37 -5.91
C ALA A 245 -19.65 29.15 -7.22
N ALA A 246 -19.60 28.46 -8.36
CA ALA A 246 -19.55 29.09 -9.69
C ALA A 246 -20.90 29.71 -10.08
N ASP A 247 -22.01 29.02 -9.78
CA ASP A 247 -23.38 29.50 -10.00
C ASP A 247 -23.69 30.68 -9.06
N ALA A 248 -23.20 30.68 -7.81
CA ALA A 248 -23.31 31.82 -6.89
C ALA A 248 -22.45 33.02 -7.34
N LYS A 249 -21.24 32.78 -7.87
CA LYS A 249 -20.42 33.84 -8.49
C LYS A 249 -21.02 34.37 -9.80
N ALA A 250 -21.75 33.57 -10.54
CA ALA A 250 -22.45 34.00 -11.75
C ALA A 250 -23.76 34.75 -11.42
N ALA A 251 -24.45 34.36 -10.35
CA ALA A 251 -25.64 35.05 -9.85
C ALA A 251 -25.34 36.43 -9.23
N GLU A 252 -24.09 36.72 -8.85
CA GLU A 252 -23.64 38.07 -8.50
C GLU A 252 -23.47 39.00 -9.72
N LEU A 253 -23.56 38.47 -10.96
CA LEU A 253 -23.34 39.23 -12.19
C LEU A 253 -24.58 39.37 -13.10
N GLU A 254 -25.64 38.58 -12.92
CA GLU A 254 -26.87 38.69 -13.72
C GLU A 254 -28.13 38.38 -12.89
N GLU A 255 -29.11 39.31 -12.91
CA GLU A 255 -30.47 39.11 -12.38
C GLU A 255 -31.27 38.10 -13.22
N GLU A 256 -31.94 37.19 -12.51
CA GLU A 256 -33.03 36.29 -12.90
C GLU A 256 -32.88 35.39 -14.15
N GLN A 257 -32.82 34.07 -13.90
CA GLN A 257 -33.72 33.11 -14.57
C GLN A 257 -33.79 31.76 -13.80
N PRO A 258 -34.99 31.21 -13.52
CA PRO A 258 -35.13 29.98 -12.75
C PRO A 258 -34.78 28.75 -13.62
N ALA A 259 -33.63 28.13 -13.33
CA ALA A 259 -33.18 26.92 -14.00
C ALA A 259 -34.11 25.73 -13.69
N LYS A 260 -34.75 25.19 -14.74
CA LYS A 260 -35.56 23.96 -14.68
C LYS A 260 -34.74 22.79 -14.15
N VAL A 261 -34.96 22.44 -12.89
CA VAL A 261 -34.34 21.29 -12.22
C VAL A 261 -34.90 19.99 -12.78
N GLY A 262 -34.11 19.34 -13.63
CA GLY A 262 -34.40 18.01 -14.17
C GLY A 262 -34.55 16.97 -13.06
N PHE A 263 -35.75 16.40 -12.98
CA PHE A 263 -36.24 15.37 -12.04
C PHE A 263 -35.32 14.15 -11.86
N PHE A 264 -34.38 13.89 -12.77
CA PHE A 264 -33.49 12.72 -12.74
C PHE A 264 -32.12 12.93 -12.04
N LYS A 265 -31.78 14.14 -11.56
CA LYS A 265 -30.46 14.44 -10.95
C LYS A 265 -30.32 14.06 -9.47
N SER A 266 -31.39 13.59 -8.80
CA SER A 266 -31.38 13.28 -7.36
C SER A 266 -31.19 11.80 -7.01
N TRP A 267 -31.15 10.87 -8.00
CA TRP A 267 -30.87 9.46 -7.70
C TRP A 267 -29.53 9.38 -6.95
N SER A 268 -29.63 8.97 -5.70
CA SER A 268 -28.74 9.43 -4.64
C SER A 268 -27.34 8.84 -4.78
N THR A 269 -26.35 9.72 -4.90
CA THR A 269 -24.93 9.37 -4.83
C THR A 269 -24.62 8.56 -3.57
N ALA A 270 -25.36 8.80 -2.49
CA ALA A 270 -25.32 8.02 -1.26
C ALA A 270 -25.67 6.53 -1.46
N SER A 271 -26.69 6.20 -2.27
CA SER A 271 -27.06 4.80 -2.54
C SER A 271 -26.05 4.09 -3.42
N ILE A 272 -25.49 4.78 -4.42
CA ILE A 272 -24.40 4.23 -5.26
C ILE A 272 -23.14 4.00 -4.41
N GLN A 273 -22.77 4.97 -3.57
CA GLN A 273 -21.62 4.86 -2.67
C GLN A 273 -21.77 3.67 -1.71
N ARG A 274 -22.91 3.56 -1.02
CA ARG A 274 -23.21 2.42 -0.13
C ARG A 274 -23.12 1.08 -0.85
N SER A 275 -23.59 1.01 -2.10
CA SER A 275 -23.54 -0.20 -2.91
C SER A 275 -22.12 -0.61 -3.25
N ILE A 276 -21.26 0.35 -3.60
CA ILE A 276 -19.85 0.11 -3.94
C ILE A 276 -19.06 -0.33 -2.72
N GLU A 277 -19.31 0.28 -1.57
CA GLU A 277 -18.69 -0.14 -0.32
C GLU A 277 -19.17 -1.51 0.14
N LEU A 278 -20.45 -1.84 -0.06
CA LEU A 278 -20.99 -3.18 0.22
C LEU A 278 -20.34 -4.24 -0.69
N ILE A 279 -20.13 -3.92 -1.97
CA ILE A 279 -19.42 -4.80 -2.91
C ILE A 279 -17.96 -4.97 -2.47
N GLY A 280 -17.30 -3.89 -2.08
CA GLY A 280 -15.93 -3.92 -1.55
C GLY A 280 -15.80 -4.80 -0.32
N LEU A 281 -16.71 -4.64 0.65
CA LEU A 281 -16.74 -5.40 1.89
C LEU A 281 -17.00 -6.89 1.64
N ARG A 282 -18.00 -7.24 0.84
CA ARG A 282 -18.26 -8.64 0.46
C ARG A 282 -17.08 -9.29 -0.26
N ARG A 283 -16.35 -8.50 -1.07
CA ARG A 283 -15.15 -9.00 -1.75
C ARG A 283 -14.01 -9.24 -0.77
N ALA A 284 -13.82 -8.35 0.21
CA ALA A 284 -12.87 -8.56 1.29
C ALA A 284 -13.22 -9.84 2.07
N GLU A 285 -14.44 -9.97 2.58
CA GLU A 285 -14.94 -11.15 3.31
C GLU A 285 -14.72 -12.45 2.54
N LYS A 286 -15.00 -12.47 1.23
CA LYS A 286 -14.79 -13.67 0.40
C LYS A 286 -13.32 -13.99 0.14
N SER A 287 -12.47 -12.96 0.06
CA SER A 287 -11.05 -13.14 -0.31
C SER A 287 -10.17 -13.64 0.84
N GLN A 288 -10.51 -13.28 2.07
CA GLN A 288 -9.67 -13.57 3.24
C GLN A 288 -9.54 -15.07 3.54
N PRO A 289 -10.62 -15.89 3.49
CA PRO A 289 -10.48 -17.34 3.62
C PRO A 289 -9.57 -17.96 2.56
N ASN A 290 -9.69 -17.53 1.30
CA ASN A 290 -8.85 -18.03 0.21
C ASN A 290 -7.38 -17.68 0.40
N ALA A 291 -7.08 -16.47 0.91
CA ALA A 291 -5.71 -16.08 1.25
C ALA A 291 -5.13 -16.98 2.35
N LYS A 292 -5.92 -17.28 3.38
CA LYS A 292 -5.52 -18.19 4.47
C LYS A 292 -5.23 -19.60 3.96
N GLU A 293 -6.12 -20.17 3.15
CA GLU A 293 -5.94 -21.51 2.58
C GLU A 293 -4.77 -21.59 1.59
N GLY A 294 -4.56 -20.55 0.77
CA GLY A 294 -3.38 -20.44 -0.09
C GLY A 294 -2.07 -20.49 0.70
N MET A 295 -2.00 -19.78 1.83
CA MET A 295 -0.85 -19.83 2.72
C MET A 295 -0.64 -21.21 3.33
N LYS A 296 -1.71 -21.86 3.81
CA LYS A 296 -1.64 -23.21 4.40
C LYS A 296 -1.06 -24.23 3.44
N ILE A 297 -1.44 -24.20 2.15
CA ILE A 297 -0.85 -25.07 1.13
C ILE A 297 0.66 -24.84 1.02
N VAL A 298 1.11 -23.59 0.97
CA VAL A 298 2.53 -23.24 0.82
C VAL A 298 3.32 -23.73 2.05
N LEU A 299 2.78 -23.49 3.25
CA LEU A 299 3.36 -23.96 4.51
C LEU A 299 3.43 -25.49 4.58
N GLN A 300 2.39 -26.19 4.12
CA GLN A 300 2.37 -27.65 4.08
C GLN A 300 3.41 -28.20 3.09
N ARG A 301 3.55 -27.60 1.91
CA ARG A 301 4.60 -27.96 0.93
C ARG A 301 6.00 -27.79 1.53
N MET A 302 6.20 -26.71 2.27
CA MET A 302 7.45 -26.45 2.95
C MET A 302 7.72 -27.47 4.07
N ARG A 303 6.68 -27.89 4.81
CA ARG A 303 6.80 -28.96 5.83
C ARG A 303 7.18 -30.31 5.21
N GLN A 304 6.65 -30.63 4.04
CA GLN A 304 6.85 -31.94 3.39
C GLN A 304 8.15 -32.03 2.59
N GLY A 305 8.55 -30.96 1.92
CA GLY A 305 9.67 -30.99 0.96
C GLY A 305 10.56 -29.73 0.99
N GLY A 306 10.46 -28.91 2.03
CA GLY A 306 11.22 -27.67 2.15
C GLY A 306 10.95 -26.72 0.99
N LEU A 307 11.96 -25.93 0.63
CA LEU A 307 11.87 -24.97 -0.46
C LEU A 307 11.61 -25.64 -1.82
N VAL A 308 12.22 -26.80 -2.06
CA VAL A 308 12.07 -27.54 -3.33
C VAL A 308 10.61 -28.00 -3.51
N GLY A 309 9.99 -28.52 -2.45
CA GLY A 309 8.57 -28.90 -2.47
C GLY A 309 7.64 -27.73 -2.75
N VAL A 310 7.96 -26.53 -2.23
CA VAL A 310 7.21 -25.31 -2.54
C VAL A 310 7.34 -24.94 -4.01
N LEU A 311 8.56 -24.89 -4.55
CA LEU A 311 8.82 -24.50 -5.94
C LEU A 311 8.21 -25.48 -6.95
N GLU A 312 8.28 -26.78 -6.68
CA GLU A 312 7.65 -27.80 -7.53
C GLU A 312 6.12 -27.70 -7.48
N GLY A 313 5.54 -27.49 -6.29
CA GLY A 313 4.10 -27.22 -6.17
C GLY A 313 3.65 -25.96 -6.92
N MET A 314 4.46 -24.90 -6.88
CA MET A 314 4.21 -23.67 -7.64
C MET A 314 4.24 -23.91 -9.16
N ARG A 315 5.19 -24.73 -9.65
CA ARG A 315 5.27 -25.11 -11.06
C ARG A 315 3.99 -25.82 -11.51
N GLN A 316 3.54 -26.80 -10.74
CA GLN A 316 2.31 -27.56 -11.02
C GLN A 316 1.06 -26.68 -11.00
N ASP A 317 0.96 -25.75 -10.04
CA ASP A 317 -0.17 -24.81 -9.98
C ASP A 317 -0.20 -23.89 -11.21
N ARG A 318 0.97 -23.43 -11.66
CA ARG A 318 1.10 -22.62 -12.87
C ARG A 318 0.60 -23.39 -14.10
N GLU A 319 0.99 -24.64 -14.25
CA GLU A 319 0.54 -25.52 -15.33
C GLU A 319 -0.98 -25.72 -15.29
N LYS A 320 -1.55 -26.02 -14.12
CA LYS A 320 -3.01 -26.18 -13.96
C LYS A 320 -3.77 -24.90 -14.30
N ILE A 321 -3.25 -23.73 -13.92
CA ILE A 321 -3.87 -22.43 -14.24
C ILE A 321 -3.83 -22.18 -15.76
N LEU A 322 -2.76 -22.59 -16.44
CA LEU A 322 -2.62 -22.45 -17.90
C LEU A 322 -3.51 -23.43 -18.65
N VAL A 323 -3.58 -24.70 -18.23
CA VAL A 323 -4.45 -25.71 -18.85
C VAL A 323 -5.92 -25.32 -18.70
N GLY A 324 -6.35 -24.97 -17.48
CA GLY A 324 -7.72 -24.51 -17.24
C GLY A 324 -8.08 -23.21 -17.96
N ARG A 325 -7.09 -22.45 -18.45
CA ARG A 325 -7.32 -21.29 -19.32
C ARG A 325 -7.64 -21.69 -20.76
N ASN A 326 -6.97 -22.70 -21.30
CA ASN A 326 -7.22 -23.17 -22.65
C ASN A 326 -8.61 -23.81 -22.76
N ASP A 327 -9.02 -24.58 -21.74
CA ASP A 327 -10.35 -25.21 -21.69
C ASP A 327 -11.51 -24.21 -21.64
N VAL A 328 -11.31 -23.03 -21.04
CA VAL A 328 -12.32 -21.97 -20.97
C VAL A 328 -12.41 -21.20 -22.29
N ASN A 329 -11.28 -20.97 -22.95
CA ASN A 329 -11.24 -20.27 -24.24
C ASN A 329 -11.79 -21.13 -25.40
N ASP A 330 -11.64 -22.46 -25.34
CA ASP A 330 -12.19 -23.35 -26.38
C ASP A 330 -13.72 -23.56 -26.28
N ARG A 331 -14.34 -23.14 -25.16
CA ARG A 331 -15.79 -23.26 -24.92
C ARG A 331 -16.56 -21.94 -25.10
N SER A 332 -15.89 -20.85 -25.44
CA SER A 332 -16.46 -19.50 -25.61
C SER A 332 -16.46 -19.06 -27.05
#